data_AF-A0A2H6NIE7-F1
#
_entry.id   AF-A0A2H6NIE7-F1
#
_cell.length_a   1.000
_cell.length_b   1.000
_cell.length_c   1.000
_cell.angle_alpha   90.00
_cell.angle_beta   90.00
_cell.angle_gamma   90.00
#
_symmetry.space_group_name_H-M   'P 1'
#
loop_
_entity.id
_entity.type
_entity.pdbx_description
1 polymer ?
#
loop_
_entity_poly.entity_id
_entity_poly.type
_entity_poly.pdbx_seq_one_letter_code
_entity_poly.pdbx_strand_id
1 'polypeptide(L)'
;GDFNLPSVGETSGEAREFLASMTALDLTQVIQGPTHIGGNTLDLVFVSGQCLSDLDREKIVITPLSWTDHHLLCLDFRIAIPHRREADQTIWYRPRRLMEPERFQTELGPILEALTHSPVE
;
A
#
# COMPACT_ATOMS: atom_id res chain seq x y z
N GLY A 1 1.41 -2.77 -9.62
CA GLY A 1 0.28 -2.44 -10.50
C GLY A 1 0.61 -2.89 -11.89
N ASP A 2 -0.37 -2.85 -12.79
CA ASP A 2 -0.15 -3.11 -14.21
C ASP A 2 0.42 -1.86 -14.90
N PHE A 3 1.65 -1.95 -15.39
CA PHE A 3 2.35 -0.84 -16.04
C PHE A 3 2.32 -0.93 -17.56
N ASN A 4 1.95 -2.08 -18.13
CA ASN A 4 1.98 -2.33 -19.58
C ASN A 4 3.29 -1.91 -20.26
N LEU A 5 4.42 -2.01 -19.55
CA LEU A 5 5.72 -1.70 -20.13
C LEU A 5 6.16 -2.84 -21.04
N PRO A 6 6.78 -2.52 -22.20
CA PRO A 6 7.37 -3.54 -23.05
C PRO A 6 8.44 -4.32 -22.27
N SER A 7 8.54 -5.62 -22.57
CA SER A 7 9.38 -6.55 -21.81
C SER A 7 10.83 -6.05 -21.69
N VAL A 8 11.42 -6.25 -20.50
CA VAL A 8 12.82 -5.89 -20.21
C VAL A 8 13.72 -6.84 -21.00
N GLY A 9 13.95 -6.50 -22.26
CA GLY A 9 14.66 -7.33 -23.24
C GLY A 9 14.63 -6.73 -24.64
N GLU A 10 13.62 -5.92 -24.96
CA GLU A 10 13.47 -5.29 -26.27
C GLU A 10 13.50 -3.76 -26.14
N THR A 11 14.67 -3.17 -26.37
CA THR A 11 14.94 -1.84 -27.01
C THR A 11 14.02 -0.62 -26.77
N SER A 12 13.13 -0.60 -25.78
CA SER A 12 12.28 0.54 -25.43
C SER A 12 13.05 1.47 -24.49
N GLY A 13 13.33 2.69 -24.94
CA GLY A 13 13.95 3.73 -24.13
C GLY A 13 13.09 4.09 -22.91
N GLU A 14 11.77 4.04 -23.08
CA GLU A 14 10.75 4.42 -22.11
C GLU A 14 10.74 3.47 -20.92
N ALA A 15 10.72 2.15 -21.15
CA ALA A 15 10.78 1.17 -20.06
C ALA A 15 12.09 1.30 -19.27
N ARG A 16 13.20 1.56 -19.95
CA ARG A 16 14.50 1.77 -19.31
C ARG A 16 14.53 3.05 -18.48
N GLU A 17 14.03 4.16 -19.01
CA GLU A 17 13.96 5.45 -18.30
C GLU A 17 13.02 5.39 -17.10
N PHE A 18 11.90 4.68 -17.24
CA PHE A 18 10.99 4.43 -16.15
C PHE A 18 11.67 3.64 -15.02
N LEU A 19 12.33 2.52 -15.35
CA LEU A 19 13.08 1.72 -14.36
C LEU A 19 14.24 2.50 -13.73
N ALA A 20 14.94 3.32 -14.52
CA ALA A 20 15.99 4.21 -14.03
C ALA A 20 15.42 5.27 -13.06
N SER A 21 14.25 5.81 -13.36
CA SER A 21 13.54 6.76 -12.50
C SER A 21 13.12 6.12 -11.18
N MET A 22 12.61 4.88 -11.20
CA MET A 22 12.29 4.13 -9.99
C MET A 22 13.56 3.85 -9.16
N THR A 23 14.66 3.49 -9.81
CA THR A 23 15.96 3.30 -9.15
C THR A 23 16.46 4.60 -8.52
N ALA A 24 16.31 5.74 -9.21
CA ALA A 24 16.69 7.05 -8.69
C ALA A 24 15.83 7.50 -7.49
N LEU A 25 14.60 6.99 -7.38
CA LEU A 25 13.70 7.19 -6.24
C LEU A 25 13.96 6.19 -5.09
N ASP A 26 15.05 5.41 -5.15
CA ASP A 26 15.39 4.36 -4.18
C ASP A 26 14.30 3.28 -4.05
N LEU A 27 13.63 3.00 -5.17
CA LEU A 27 12.62 1.96 -5.28
C LEU A 27 13.18 0.74 -6.02
N THR A 28 13.05 -0.42 -5.39
CA THR A 28 13.51 -1.70 -5.94
C THR A 28 12.32 -2.47 -6.51
N GLN A 29 12.42 -2.88 -7.77
CA GLN A 29 11.46 -3.80 -8.38
C GLN A 29 11.64 -5.20 -7.76
N VAL A 30 10.56 -5.86 -7.35
CA VAL A 30 10.63 -7.16 -6.64
C VAL A 30 10.02 -8.36 -7.40
N ILE A 31 9.25 -8.14 -8.46
CA ILE A 31 8.58 -9.22 -9.20
C ILE A 31 9.53 -9.84 -10.22
N GLN A 32 9.75 -11.15 -10.12
CA GLN A 32 10.60 -11.91 -11.04
C GLN A 32 9.75 -12.89 -11.84
N GLY A 33 9.81 -12.81 -13.17
CA GLY A 33 9.10 -13.71 -14.08
C GLY A 33 7.81 -13.14 -14.68
N PRO A 34 7.13 -13.92 -15.55
CA PRO A 34 5.93 -13.48 -16.25
C PRO A 34 4.77 -13.21 -15.32
N THR A 35 4.04 -12.12 -15.56
CA THR A 35 2.77 -11.81 -14.86
C THR A 35 1.58 -11.92 -15.79
N HIS A 36 1.80 -12.20 -17.07
CA HIS A 36 0.77 -12.36 -18.09
C HIS A 36 0.99 -13.68 -18.86
N ILE A 37 -0.08 -14.32 -19.32
CA ILE A 37 -0.02 -15.61 -20.06
C ILE A 37 0.86 -15.56 -21.31
N GLY A 38 1.05 -14.37 -21.88
CA GLY A 38 1.94 -14.11 -23.01
C GLY A 38 3.43 -14.14 -22.68
N GLY A 39 3.82 -14.46 -21.44
CA GLY A 39 5.23 -14.52 -21.02
C GLY A 39 5.83 -13.17 -20.61
N ASN A 40 5.06 -12.09 -20.68
CA ASN A 40 5.50 -10.74 -20.32
C ASN A 40 5.34 -10.46 -18.82
N THR A 41 6.20 -9.59 -18.31
CA THR A 41 6.12 -9.01 -16.96
C THR A 41 5.53 -7.61 -17.08
N LEU A 42 4.20 -7.50 -17.01
CA LEU A 42 3.49 -6.22 -17.13
C LEU A 42 3.15 -5.64 -15.76
N ASP A 43 2.93 -6.51 -14.79
CA ASP A 43 2.65 -6.14 -13.41
C ASP A 43 3.97 -6.00 -12.64
N LEU A 44 4.25 -4.78 -12.17
CA LEU A 44 5.44 -4.50 -11.39
C LEU A 44 5.05 -4.13 -9.96
N VAL A 45 5.90 -4.50 -9.01
CA VAL A 45 5.83 -4.04 -7.63
C VAL A 45 7.17 -3.44 -7.29
N PHE A 46 7.14 -2.21 -6.80
CA PHE A 46 8.30 -1.46 -6.34
C PHE A 46 8.22 -1.27 -4.84
N VAL A 47 9.33 -1.51 -4.15
CA VAL A 47 9.42 -1.42 -2.69
C VAL A 47 10.60 -0.51 -2.35
N SER A 48 10.39 0.41 -1.41
CA SER A 48 11.47 1.28 -0.92
C SER A 48 12.52 0.47 -0.16
N GLY A 49 13.76 0.97 -0.11
CA GLY A 49 14.84 0.30 0.61
C GLY A 49 14.49 -0.06 2.08
N GLN A 50 13.71 0.79 2.75
CA GLN A 50 13.25 0.56 4.13
C GLN A 50 12.27 -0.61 4.24
N CYS A 51 11.33 -0.75 3.30
CA CYS A 51 10.34 -1.82 3.32
C CYS A 51 10.87 -3.13 2.72
N LEU A 52 12.03 -3.10 2.05
CA LEU A 52 12.61 -4.27 1.41
C LEU A 52 13.06 -5.32 2.43
N SER A 53 13.49 -4.90 3.63
CA SER A 53 13.81 -5.81 4.73
C SER A 53 12.58 -6.49 5.33
N ASP A 54 11.42 -5.85 5.20
CA ASP A 54 10.16 -6.36 5.73
C ASP A 54 9.48 -7.31 4.74
N LEU A 55 9.80 -7.23 3.45
CA LEU A 55 9.28 -8.14 2.43
C LEU A 55 9.94 -9.52 2.51
N ASP A 56 9.14 -10.57 2.65
CA ASP A 56 9.59 -11.96 2.53
C ASP A 56 9.76 -12.34 1.05
N ARG A 57 10.95 -12.08 0.51
CA ARG A 57 11.25 -12.26 -0.92
C ARG A 57 11.16 -13.72 -1.38
N GLU A 58 11.32 -14.68 -0.47
CA GLU A 58 11.20 -16.12 -0.78
C GLU A 58 9.73 -16.54 -0.95
N LYS A 59 8.79 -15.74 -0.45
CA LYS A 59 7.35 -16.00 -0.51
C LYS A 59 6.61 -15.18 -1.56
N ILE A 60 7.32 -14.55 -2.49
CA ILE A 60 6.68 -13.94 -3.65
C ILE A 60 6.16 -15.08 -4.53
N VAL A 61 4.84 -15.22 -4.61
CA VAL A 61 4.19 -16.27 -5.41
C VAL A 61 3.46 -15.63 -6.58
N ILE A 62 3.71 -16.15 -7.78
CA ILE A 62 3.01 -15.79 -9.01
C ILE A 62 2.16 -16.98 -9.42
N THR A 63 0.83 -16.83 -9.39
CA THR A 63 -0.11 -17.93 -9.64
C THR A 63 -0.97 -17.65 -10.87
N PRO A 64 -1.00 -18.53 -11.88
CA PRO A 64 -1.91 -18.37 -13.01
C PRO A 64 -3.36 -18.55 -12.55
N LEU A 65 -4.25 -17.70 -13.08
CA LEU A 65 -5.68 -17.79 -12.84
C LEU A 65 -6.39 -18.20 -14.13
N SER A 66 -7.46 -18.99 -14.03
CA SER A 66 -8.15 -19.55 -15.21
C SER A 66 -9.12 -18.57 -15.89
N TRP A 67 -9.39 -17.43 -15.27
CA TRP A 67 -10.43 -16.47 -15.70
C TRP A 67 -9.86 -15.11 -16.12
N THR A 68 -8.55 -14.93 -16.08
CA THR A 68 -7.83 -13.74 -16.56
C THR A 68 -6.51 -14.18 -17.19
N ASP A 69 -6.04 -13.38 -18.12
CA ASP A 69 -4.73 -13.46 -18.74
C ASP A 69 -3.59 -12.93 -17.84
N HIS A 70 -3.90 -12.26 -16.72
CA HIS A 70 -2.94 -11.90 -15.68
C HIS A 70 -2.79 -12.98 -14.59
N HIS A 71 -1.61 -13.06 -13.99
CA HIS A 71 -1.31 -13.91 -12.86
C HIS A 71 -1.58 -13.16 -11.55
N LEU A 72 -2.02 -13.89 -10.53
CA LEU A 72 -2.11 -13.38 -9.16
C LEU A 72 -0.71 -13.24 -8.56
N LEU A 73 -0.37 -12.04 -8.09
CA LEU A 73 0.82 -11.78 -7.30
C LEU A 73 0.49 -11.80 -5.81
N CYS A 74 1.14 -12.67 -5.06
CA CYS A 74 1.06 -12.73 -3.60
C CYS A 74 2.41 -12.33 -3.00
N LEU A 75 2.39 -11.36 -2.07
CA LEU A 75 3.57 -10.85 -1.38
C LEU A 75 3.29 -10.76 0.12
N ASP A 76 4.24 -11.23 0.93
CA ASP A 76 4.14 -11.21 2.38
C ASP A 76 5.06 -10.13 2.96
N PHE A 77 4.48 -9.16 3.68
CA PHE A 77 5.23 -8.15 4.43
C PHE A 77 5.18 -8.44 5.93
N ARG A 78 6.35 -8.36 6.58
CA ARG A 78 6.50 -8.41 8.02
C ARG A 78 6.19 -7.03 8.58
N ILE A 79 4.96 -6.85 9.03
CA ILE A 79 4.57 -5.63 9.72
C ILE A 79 4.65 -5.91 11.21
N ALA A 80 5.24 -4.98 11.97
CA ALA A 80 5.10 -5.02 13.42
C ALA A 80 3.60 -5.05 13.75
N ILE A 81 3.18 -5.99 14.61
CA ILE A 81 1.77 -6.06 15.03
C ILE A 81 1.38 -4.65 15.48
N PRO A 82 0.40 -3.99 14.82
CA PRO A 82 0.01 -2.65 15.20
C PRO A 82 -0.30 -2.72 16.69
N HIS A 83 0.33 -1.86 17.50
CA HIS A 83 0.25 -1.92 18.95
C HIS A 83 -1.21 -2.16 19.34
N ARG A 84 -1.53 -3.39 19.69
CA ARG A 84 -2.85 -3.73 20.20
C ARG A 84 -2.91 -2.94 21.49
N ARG A 85 -3.68 -1.84 21.51
CA ARG A 85 -3.95 -1.11 22.75
C ARG A 85 -4.31 -2.19 23.76
N GLU A 86 -3.52 -2.33 24.82
CA GLU A 86 -3.76 -3.32 25.85
C GLU A 86 -5.23 -3.24 26.23
N ALA A 87 -5.92 -4.38 26.20
CA ALA A 87 -7.35 -4.47 26.51
C ALA A 87 -7.67 -3.98 27.94
N ASP A 88 -6.64 -3.67 28.71
CA ASP A 88 -6.65 -3.30 30.11
C ASP A 88 -6.87 -1.79 30.32
N GLN A 89 -6.79 -0.98 29.24
CA GLN A 89 -7.27 0.40 29.31
C GLN A 89 -8.80 0.38 29.26
N THR A 90 -9.41 0.39 30.45
CA THR A 90 -10.85 0.63 30.60
C THR A 90 -11.19 1.93 29.87
N ILE A 91 -11.86 1.81 28.72
CA ILE A 91 -12.36 2.97 27.99
C ILE A 91 -13.59 3.47 28.75
N TRP A 92 -13.38 4.49 29.58
CA TRP A 92 -14.47 5.19 30.24
C TRP A 92 -15.21 6.01 29.19
N TYR A 93 -16.40 5.56 28.82
CA TYR A 93 -17.31 6.35 28.00
C TYR A 93 -18.34 7.04 28.89
N ARG A 94 -18.63 8.31 28.59
CA ARG A 94 -19.72 9.06 29.21
C ARG A 94 -20.96 8.90 28.34
N PRO A 95 -22.08 8.37 28.85
CA PRO A 95 -23.34 8.34 28.11
C PRO A 95 -23.69 9.74 27.60
N ARG A 96 -24.12 9.86 26.34
CA ARG A 96 -24.41 11.16 25.70
C ARG A 96 -25.36 12.05 26.51
N ARG A 97 -26.34 11.44 27.20
CA ARG A 97 -27.29 12.14 28.09
C ARG A 97 -26.65 12.83 29.31
N LEU A 98 -25.43 12.45 29.68
CA LEU A 98 -24.65 13.01 30.79
C LEU A 98 -23.51 13.91 30.29
N MET A 99 -23.40 14.09 28.98
CA MET A 99 -22.44 14.99 28.35
C MET A 99 -23.05 16.39 28.29
N GLU A 100 -22.29 17.40 28.71
CA GLU A 100 -22.60 18.81 28.46
C GLU A 100 -21.99 19.19 27.11
N PRO A 101 -22.78 19.29 26.03
CA PRO A 101 -22.25 19.43 24.67
C PRO A 101 -21.36 20.66 24.49
N GLU A 102 -21.77 21.79 25.07
CA GLU A 102 -21.09 23.09 24.92
C GLU A 102 -19.76 23.08 25.65
N ARG A 103 -19.73 22.52 26.87
CA ARG A 103 -18.50 22.37 27.65
C ARG A 103 -17.54 21.39 26.97
N PHE A 104 -18.05 20.28 26.45
CA PHE A 104 -17.23 19.30 25.74
C PHE A 104 -16.59 19.89 24.48
N GLN A 105 -17.34 20.65 23.67
CA GLN A 105 -16.78 21.35 22.52
C GLN A 105 -15.73 22.40 22.92
N THR A 106 -15.93 23.09 24.04
CA THR A 106 -14.96 24.05 24.56
C THR A 106 -13.66 23.36 25.00
N GLU A 107 -13.75 22.20 25.67
CA GLU A 107 -12.59 21.41 26.12
C GLU A 107 -11.86 20.72 24.95
N LEU A 108 -12.56 20.33 23.88
CA LEU A 108 -11.95 19.79 22.67
C LEU A 108 -11.11 20.82 21.91
N GLY A 109 -11.32 22.12 22.16
CA GLY A 109 -10.72 23.20 21.40
C GLY A 109 -11.32 23.33 19.99
N PRO A 110 -10.86 24.32 19.21
CA PRO A 110 -11.29 24.46 17.83
C PRO A 110 -10.90 23.19 17.04
N ILE A 111 -11.90 22.55 16.44
CA ILE A 111 -11.66 21.48 15.49
C ILE A 111 -10.87 22.10 14.34
N LEU A 112 -9.64 21.66 14.14
CA LEU A 112 -8.81 22.11 13.04
C LEU A 112 -9.57 21.82 11.73
N GLU A 113 -9.91 22.86 10.97
CA GLU A 113 -10.67 22.76 9.71
C GLU A 113 -10.02 21.79 8.69
N ALA A 114 -8.74 21.44 8.90
CA ALA A 114 -8.04 20.40 8.14
C ALA A 114 -8.65 18.98 8.28
N LEU A 115 -9.51 18.72 9.28
CA LEU A 115 -10.16 17.43 9.51
C LEU A 115 -11.61 17.39 9.02
N THR A 116 -12.18 18.51 8.61
CA THR A 116 -13.51 18.55 8.01
C THR A 116 -13.37 18.39 6.50
N HIS A 117 -13.59 17.17 6.00
CA HIS A 117 -13.95 17.01 4.60
C HIS A 117 -15.26 17.76 4.37
N SER A 118 -15.19 18.83 3.58
CA SER A 118 -16.38 19.55 3.12
C SER A 118 -17.35 18.54 2.51
N PRO A 119 -18.66 18.62 2.83
CA PRO A 119 -19.65 17.83 2.11
C PRO A 119 -19.55 18.20 0.62
N VAL A 120 -19.37 17.19 -0.21
CA VAL A 120 -19.46 17.32 -1.67
C VAL A 120 -20.93 17.61 -1.98
N GLU A 121 -21.22 18.77 -2.57
CA GLU A 121 -22.51 19.09 -3.20
C GLU A 121 -22.77 18.22 -4.44
#